data_AF-A0A962FWZ7-F1
#
_entry.id   AF-A0A962FWZ7-F1
#
_cell.length_a   1.000
_cell.length_b   1.000
_cell.length_c   1.000
_cell.angle_alpha   90.00
_cell.angle_beta   90.00
_cell.angle_gamma   90.00
#
_symmetry.space_group_name_H-M   'P 1'
#
loop_
_entity.id
_entity.type
_entity.pdbx_description
1 polymer ?
#
loop_
_entity_poly.entity_id
_entity_poly.type
_entity_poly.pdbx_seq_one_letter_code
_entity_poly.pdbx_strand_id
1 'polypeptide(L)'
;MSDLDADDLTDVAEVFDADGRLVTPGLIDCHTHLVFAGDRAGEFEMRLNGKSYEAIARAGGGILSTVRAVRAASEEALLAQSLPRARALIADGVTSLEIKS
;
A
#
# COMPACT_ATOMS: atom_id res chain seq x y z
N MET A 1 10.93 -14.39 30.40
CA MET A 1 10.65 -15.68 29.74
C MET A 1 10.75 -16.81 30.76
N SER A 2 10.16 -16.61 31.95
CA SER A 2 10.14 -17.57 33.07
C SER A 2 8.78 -18.27 33.21
N ASP A 3 7.85 -17.97 32.30
CA ASP A 3 6.42 -18.21 32.51
C ASP A 3 5.83 -19.24 31.52
N LEU A 4 6.67 -19.86 30.67
CA LEU A 4 6.28 -20.98 29.82
C LEU A 4 7.03 -22.22 30.31
N ASP A 5 6.30 -23.14 30.93
CA ASP A 5 6.87 -24.40 31.38
C ASP A 5 7.17 -25.30 30.17
N ALA A 6 8.21 -26.12 30.26
CA ALA A 6 8.60 -27.01 29.17
C ALA A 6 7.48 -28.01 28.79
N ASP A 7 6.56 -28.29 29.71
CA ASP A 7 5.41 -29.16 29.49
C ASP A 7 4.32 -28.52 28.59
N ASP A 8 4.23 -27.17 28.53
CA ASP A 8 3.32 -26.45 27.61
C ASP A 8 3.73 -26.58 26.14
N LEU A 9 4.95 -27.06 25.87
CA LEU A 9 5.52 -27.19 24.53
C LEU A 9 5.43 -28.61 23.96
N THR A 10 4.68 -29.50 24.61
CA THR A 10 4.63 -30.92 24.26
C THR A 10 3.84 -31.25 22.98
N ASP A 11 3.11 -30.29 22.41
CA ASP A 11 2.35 -30.44 21.15
C ASP A 11 2.58 -29.27 20.17
N VAL A 12 3.84 -28.85 20.00
CA VAL A 12 4.22 -27.75 19.10
C VAL A 12 5.14 -28.26 17.99
N ALA A 13 4.83 -27.93 16.74
CA ALA A 13 5.65 -28.33 15.60
C ALA A 13 6.99 -27.57 15.53
N GLU A 14 6.99 -26.30 15.93
CA GLU A 14 8.16 -25.42 15.86
C GLU A 14 8.11 -24.33 16.92
N VAL A 15 9.27 -23.98 17.47
CA VAL A 15 9.43 -22.92 18.48
C VAL A 15 10.42 -21.89 17.94
N PHE A 16 10.02 -20.62 17.96
CA PHE A 16 10.86 -19.48 17.57
C PHE A 16 11.16 -18.60 18.78
N ASP A 17 12.44 -18.42 19.10
CA ASP A 17 12.87 -17.44 20.11
C ASP A 17 12.87 -16.04 19.47
N ALA A 18 12.15 -15.10 20.09
CA ALA A 18 12.08 -13.71 19.63
C ALA A 18 13.27 -12.86 20.14
N ASP A 19 14.17 -13.41 20.96
CA ASP A 19 15.23 -12.73 21.72
C ASP A 19 14.72 -11.49 22.49
N GLY A 20 13.54 -11.61 23.09
CA GLY A 20 12.90 -10.51 23.84
C GLY A 20 12.45 -9.32 22.98
N ARG A 21 12.36 -9.48 21.65
CA ARG A 21 11.79 -8.45 20.76
C ARG A 21 10.29 -8.28 20.96
N LEU A 22 9.79 -7.07 20.65
CA LEU A 22 8.36 -6.79 20.61
C LEU A 22 7.71 -7.58 19.46
N VAL A 23 6.63 -8.28 19.77
CA VAL A 23 5.76 -8.93 18.79
C VAL A 23 4.40 -8.25 18.85
N THR A 24 3.88 -7.84 17.69
CA THR A 24 2.52 -7.27 17.55
C THR A 24 1.71 -8.13 16.58
N PRO A 25 0.37 -8.02 16.60
CA PRO A 25 -0.44 -8.44 15.45
C PRO A 25 0.06 -7.76 14.18
N GLY A 26 -0.20 -8.38 13.03
CA GLY A 26 0.06 -7.76 11.74
C GLY A 26 -0.78 -6.50 11.54
N LEU A 27 -0.20 -5.51 10.86
CA LEU A 27 -0.87 -4.22 10.66
C LEU A 27 -2.01 -4.37 9.65
N ILE A 28 -3.02 -3.52 9.82
CA ILE A 28 -4.19 -3.45 8.94
C ILE A 28 -4.25 -2.06 8.34
N ASP A 29 -4.21 -1.97 7.01
CA ASP A 29 -4.55 -0.74 6.30
C ASP A 29 -5.96 -0.87 5.71
N CYS A 30 -6.90 -0.17 6.34
CA CYS A 30 -8.33 -0.30 6.06
C CYS A 30 -8.85 0.65 4.97
N HIS A 31 -7.98 1.47 4.35
CA HIS A 31 -8.42 2.40 3.33
C HIS A 31 -7.29 2.80 2.37
N THR A 32 -7.22 2.16 1.20
CA THR A 32 -6.27 2.54 0.15
C THR A 32 -6.92 2.68 -1.21
N HIS A 33 -6.37 3.54 -2.07
CA HIS A 33 -6.61 3.51 -3.51
C HIS A 33 -5.37 2.97 -4.23
N LEU A 34 -4.88 1.80 -3.81
CA LEU A 34 -3.57 1.27 -4.23
C LEU A 34 -3.51 0.89 -5.72
N VAL A 35 -4.66 0.51 -6.31
CA VAL A 35 -4.76 0.16 -7.72
C VAL A 35 -5.08 1.41 -8.54
N PHE A 36 -4.07 1.93 -9.22
CA PHE A 36 -4.19 3.02 -10.19
C PHE A 36 -3.10 2.90 -11.27
N ALA A 37 -3.29 3.61 -12.38
CA ALA A 37 -2.32 3.71 -13.46
C ALA A 37 -1.77 5.13 -13.58
N GLY A 38 -0.50 5.23 -13.99
CA GLY A 38 0.22 6.50 -14.10
C GLY A 38 0.49 7.14 -12.73
N ASP A 39 0.79 8.44 -12.74
CA ASP A 39 1.00 9.25 -11.56
C ASP A 39 0.49 10.68 -11.78
N ARG A 40 0.58 11.51 -10.74
CA ARG A 40 0.19 12.94 -10.79
C ARG A 40 1.35 13.87 -10.45
N ALA A 41 2.60 13.43 -10.66
CA ALA A 41 3.79 14.21 -10.36
C ALA A 41 3.86 15.50 -11.20
N GLY A 42 3.47 15.45 -12.48
CA GLY A 42 3.39 16.66 -13.31
C GLY A 42 2.34 17.67 -12.81
N GLU A 43 1.22 17.20 -12.24
CA GLU A 43 0.26 18.11 -11.61
C GLU A 43 0.80 18.72 -10.32
N PHE A 44 1.56 17.95 -9.55
CA PHE A 44 2.24 18.43 -8.36
C PHE A 44 3.26 19.52 -8.71
N GLU A 45 4.05 19.33 -9.77
CA GLU A 45 4.97 20.35 -10.29
C GLU A 45 4.24 21.63 -10.74
N MET A 46 3.11 21.51 -11.44
CA MET A 46 2.31 22.68 -11.82
C MET A 46 1.83 23.48 -10.60
N ARG A 47 1.44 22.81 -9.52
CA ARG A 47 1.05 23.47 -8.26
C ARG A 47 2.22 24.22 -7.63
N LEU A 48 3.40 23.61 -7.61
CA LEU A 48 4.62 24.27 -7.11
C LEU A 48 4.96 25.53 -7.92
N ASN A 49 4.68 25.52 -9.22
CA ASN A 49 4.82 26.68 -10.11
C ASN A 49 3.64 27.67 -10.03
N GLY A 50 2.78 27.57 -9.02
CA GLY A 50 1.71 28.53 -8.75
C GLY A 50 0.48 28.41 -9.67
N LYS A 51 0.33 27.32 -10.43
CA LYS A 51 -0.90 27.11 -11.23
C LYS A 51 -2.08 26.85 -10.30
N SER A 52 -3.20 27.51 -10.60
CA SER A 52 -4.46 27.27 -9.87
C SER A 52 -4.99 25.86 -10.16
N TYR A 53 -5.81 25.35 -9.23
CA TYR A 53 -6.50 24.08 -9.42
C TYR A 53 -7.31 24.04 -10.72
N GLU A 54 -8.00 25.13 -11.05
CA GLU A 54 -8.78 25.27 -12.28
C GLU A 54 -7.90 25.18 -13.54
N ALA A 55 -6.73 25.84 -13.52
CA ALA A 55 -5.79 25.78 -14.64
C ALA A 55 -5.27 24.36 -14.86
N ILE A 56 -4.96 23.63 -13.77
CA ILE A 56 -4.54 22.23 -13.83
C ILE A 56 -5.65 21.33 -14.37
N ALA A 57 -6.89 21.52 -13.89
CA ALA A 57 -8.03 20.76 -14.38
C ALA A 57 -8.29 21.01 -15.89
N ARG A 58 -8.19 22.26 -16.36
CA ARG A 58 -8.31 22.61 -17.78
C ARG A 58 -7.18 22.02 -18.64
N ALA A 59 -5.99 21.85 -18.07
CA ALA A 59 -4.86 21.15 -18.71
C ALA A 59 -5.02 19.61 -18.69
N GLY A 60 -6.14 19.09 -18.21
CA GLY A 60 -6.41 17.66 -18.13
C GLY A 60 -5.87 16.99 -16.87
N GLY A 61 -5.46 17.74 -15.85
CA GLY A 61 -5.14 17.17 -14.53
C GLY A 61 -6.38 16.78 -13.72
N GLY A 62 -6.21 16.66 -12.40
CA GLY A 62 -7.29 16.27 -11.48
C GLY A 62 -7.53 14.77 -11.45
N ILE A 63 -8.56 14.33 -10.73
CA ILE A 63 -8.93 12.90 -10.66
C ILE A 63 -9.21 12.28 -12.04
N LEU A 64 -9.68 13.09 -12.99
CA LEU A 64 -9.97 12.64 -14.35
C LEU A 64 -8.71 12.18 -15.11
N SER A 65 -7.51 12.67 -14.74
CA SER A 65 -6.26 12.18 -15.32
C SER A 65 -6.03 10.71 -14.95
N THR A 66 -6.14 10.37 -13.67
CA THR A 66 -6.06 8.99 -13.16
C THR A 66 -7.17 8.11 -13.73
N VAL A 67 -8.42 8.60 -13.80
CA VAL A 67 -9.54 7.82 -14.38
C VAL A 67 -9.25 7.46 -15.84
N ARG A 68 -8.71 8.39 -16.64
CA ARG A 68 -8.33 8.09 -18.03
C ARG A 68 -7.18 7.09 -18.10
N ALA A 69 -6.16 7.24 -17.26
CA ALA A 69 -5.03 6.32 -17.22
C ALA A 69 -5.47 4.89 -16.85
N VAL A 70 -6.33 4.74 -15.83
CA VAL A 70 -6.86 3.44 -15.42
C VAL A 70 -7.70 2.81 -16.52
N ARG A 71 -8.57 3.59 -17.19
CA ARG A 71 -9.37 3.08 -18.32
C ARG A 71 -8.55 2.65 -19.55
N ALA A 72 -7.37 3.25 -19.73
CA ALA A 72 -6.48 2.93 -20.84
C ALA A 72 -5.53 1.74 -20.53
N ALA A 73 -5.34 1.40 -19.25
CA ALA A 73 -4.47 0.32 -18.83
C ALA A 73 -5.16 -1.05 -18.97
N SER A 74 -4.40 -2.08 -19.35
CA SER A 74 -4.87 -3.46 -19.23
C SER A 74 -4.85 -3.91 -17.77
N GLU A 75 -5.52 -5.02 -17.48
CA GLU A 75 -5.50 -5.63 -16.14
C GLU A 75 -4.07 -6.02 -15.72
N GLU A 76 -3.27 -6.59 -16.63
CA GLU A 76 -1.88 -6.95 -16.37
C GLU A 76 -1.04 -5.70 -16.07
N ALA A 77 -1.28 -4.61 -16.79
CA ALA A 77 -0.59 -3.35 -16.56
C ALA A 77 -0.96 -2.74 -15.20
N LEU A 78 -2.22 -2.86 -14.75
CA LEU A 78 -2.67 -2.42 -13.43
C LEU A 78 -2.04 -3.27 -12.32
N LEU A 79 -2.00 -4.59 -12.49
CA LEU A 79 -1.36 -5.51 -11.56
C LEU A 79 0.13 -5.21 -11.43
N ALA A 80 0.84 -5.08 -12.56
CA ALA A 80 2.27 -4.80 -12.59
C ALA A 80 2.61 -3.48 -11.90
N GLN A 81 1.82 -2.43 -12.10
CA GLN A 81 2.01 -1.14 -11.44
C GLN A 81 1.68 -1.16 -9.94
N SER A 82 0.73 -2.01 -9.52
CA SER A 82 0.24 -2.07 -8.15
C SER A 82 1.08 -2.96 -7.23
N LEU A 83 1.69 -4.02 -7.77
CA LEU A 83 2.50 -4.97 -6.99
C LEU A 83 3.63 -4.32 -6.18
N PRO A 84 4.42 -3.37 -6.72
CA PRO A 84 5.46 -2.69 -5.93
C PRO A 84 4.89 -1.95 -4.71
N ARG A 85 3.71 -1.33 -4.85
CA ARG A 85 3.03 -0.62 -3.76
C ARG A 85 2.57 -1.58 -2.67
N ALA A 86 1.97 -2.71 -3.05
CA ALA A 86 1.53 -3.73 -2.10
C ALA A 86 2.72 -4.38 -1.37
N ARG A 87 3.83 -4.62 -2.07
CA ARG A 87 5.07 -5.16 -1.47
C ARG A 87 5.68 -4.21 -0.45
N ALA A 88 5.60 -2.90 -0.67
CA ALA A 88 6.05 -1.92 0.32
C ALA A 88 5.23 -2.03 1.61
N LEU A 89 3.89 -2.13 1.52
CA LEU A 89 3.03 -2.33 2.69
C LEU A 89 3.34 -3.63 3.45
N ILE A 90 3.60 -4.73 2.72
CA ILE A 90 4.01 -6.00 3.33
C ILE A 90 5.33 -5.84 4.08
N ALA A 91 6.30 -5.13 3.50
CA ALA A 91 7.59 -4.86 4.15
C ALA A 91 7.46 -4.01 5.42
N ASP A 92 6.45 -3.13 5.47
CA ASP A 92 6.11 -2.33 6.65
C ASP A 92 5.30 -3.12 7.71
N GLY A 93 4.97 -4.39 7.45
CA GLY A 93 4.27 -5.27 8.39
C GLY A 93 2.75 -5.34 8.21
N VAL A 94 2.20 -4.82 7.11
CA VAL A 94 0.78 -4.97 6.78
C VAL A 94 0.47 -6.41 6.37
N THR A 95 -0.48 -7.02 7.05
CA THR A 95 -0.97 -8.38 6.77
C THR A 95 -2.41 -8.40 6.26
N SER A 96 -3.13 -7.27 6.33
CA SER A 96 -4.47 -7.13 5.76
C SER A 96 -4.66 -5.74 5.16
N LEU A 97 -5.14 -5.71 3.93
CA LEU A 97 -5.21 -4.50 3.11
C LEU A 97 -6.59 -4.40 2.46
N GLU A 98 -7.25 -3.26 2.64
CA GLU A 98 -8.43 -2.88 1.88
C GLU A 98 -8.02 -2.02 0.68
N ILE A 99 -8.59 -2.33 -0.50
CA ILE A 99 -8.37 -1.59 -1.74
C ILE A 99 -9.72 -1.08 -2.23
N LYS A 100 -9.89 0.24 -2.20
CA LYS A 100 -11.02 0.97 -2.78
C LYS A 100 -10.95 1.08 -4.29
N SER A 101 -12.13 1.09 -4.88
CA SER A 101 -12.41 1.60 -6.23
C SER A 101 -12.31 3.12 -6.28
#